data_AF-A0A2V7AU43-F1
#
_entry.id   AF-A0A2V7AU43-F1
#
_cell.length_a   1.000
_cell.length_b   1.000
_cell.length_c   1.000
_cell.angle_alpha   90.00
_cell.angle_beta   90.00
_cell.angle_gamma   90.00
#
_symmetry.space_group_name_H-M   'P 1'
#
loop_
_entity.id
_entity.type
_entity.pdbx_description
1 polymer ?
#
loop_
_entity_poly.entity_id
_entity_poly.type
_entity_poly.pdbx_seq_one_letter_code
_entity_poly.pdbx_strand_id
1 'polypeptide(L)'
;MPGDGPKSAFELAMERLRQKDKEAGTDARSLDDQHKAAIAEVRQFHKAKLAELEILHQAALRQARTHEEIEQLNEKLRRDKERLANDRDRKIGEIRREESSSSSP
;
A
#
# COMPACT_ATOMS: atom_id res chain seq x y z
N MET A 1 33.08 31.46 -19.21
CA MET A 1 32.12 32.55 -18.90
C MET A 1 30.72 32.00 -19.07
N PRO A 2 29.95 31.70 -18.01
CA PRO A 2 28.58 31.22 -18.19
C PRO A 2 27.64 32.42 -18.40
N GLY A 3 26.67 32.25 -19.31
CA GLY A 3 25.84 33.32 -19.85
C GLY A 3 24.90 33.96 -18.83
N ASP A 4 25.07 35.26 -18.65
CA ASP A 4 24.24 36.13 -17.81
C ASP A 4 23.33 36.97 -18.72
N GLY A 5 22.33 36.31 -19.31
CA GLY A 5 21.22 36.96 -20.02
C GLY A 5 19.95 36.86 -19.17
N PRO A 6 19.04 37.85 -19.21
CA PRO A 6 17.81 37.80 -18.43
C PRO A 6 17.00 36.56 -18.80
N LYS A 7 16.60 35.81 -17.76
CA LYS A 7 15.80 34.59 -17.92
C LYS A 7 14.57 34.85 -18.77
N SER A 8 14.28 33.93 -19.68
CA SER A 8 13.09 34.02 -20.55
C SER A 8 11.81 33.97 -19.71
N ALA A 9 10.73 34.58 -20.21
CA ALA A 9 9.41 34.53 -19.57
C ALA A 9 8.94 33.08 -19.31
N PHE A 10 9.35 32.15 -20.16
CA PHE A 10 9.10 30.72 -20.00
C PHE A 10 9.87 30.13 -18.80
N GLU A 11 11.14 30.50 -18.62
CA GLU A 11 11.97 30.04 -17.51
C GLU A 11 11.46 30.56 -16.18
N LEU A 12 11.04 31.83 -16.14
CA LEU A 12 10.40 32.42 -14.96
C LEU A 12 9.05 31.76 -14.63
N ALA A 13 8.28 31.38 -15.64
CA ALA A 13 7.02 30.64 -15.44
C ALA A 13 7.28 29.25 -14.84
N MET A 14 8.28 28.53 -15.36
CA MET A 14 8.67 27.20 -14.84
C MET A 14 9.27 27.28 -13.44
N GLU A 15 10.03 28.33 -13.12
CA GLU A 15 10.60 28.56 -11.79
C GLU A 15 9.52 28.89 -10.77
N ARG A 16 8.54 29.73 -11.14
CA ARG A 16 7.35 30.01 -10.30
C ARG A 16 6.48 28.78 -10.09
N LEU A 17 6.35 27.92 -11.10
CA LEU A 17 5.62 26.65 -10.98
C LEU A 17 6.33 25.73 -9.98
N ARG A 18 7.64 25.51 -10.14
CA ARG A 18 8.46 24.71 -9.21
C ARG A 18 8.46 25.28 -7.79
N GLN A 19 8.47 26.59 -7.65
CA GLN A 19 8.40 27.26 -6.35
C GLN A 19 7.03 27.06 -5.70
N LYS A 20 5.94 27.17 -6.48
CA LYS A 20 4.59 26.87 -6.00
C LYS A 20 4.42 25.41 -5.61
N ASP A 21 5.01 24.47 -6.34
CA ASP A 21 4.96 23.05 -6.01
C ASP A 21 5.69 22.76 -4.68
N LYS A 22 6.83 23.42 -4.44
CA LYS A 22 7.55 23.38 -3.16
C LYS A 22 6.77 24.03 -2.02
N GLU A 23 6.17 25.20 -2.26
CA GLU A 23 5.39 25.96 -1.27
C GLU A 23 4.06 25.29 -0.91
N ALA A 24 3.42 24.63 -1.88
CA ALA A 24 2.18 23.88 -1.69
C ALA A 24 2.41 22.49 -1.06
N GLY A 25 3.67 22.09 -0.83
CA GLY A 25 4.02 20.75 -0.36
C GLY A 25 3.55 19.64 -1.32
N THR A 26 3.35 20.01 -2.59
CA THR A 26 3.00 19.14 -3.72
C THR A 26 4.23 18.81 -4.55
N ASP A 27 5.38 18.65 -3.92
CA ASP A 27 6.20 17.51 -4.32
C ASP A 27 5.27 16.32 -4.18
N ALA A 28 4.86 15.72 -5.31
CA ALA A 28 4.22 14.42 -5.29
C ALA A 28 5.09 13.57 -4.37
N ARG A 29 4.64 13.32 -3.13
CA ARG A 29 5.38 12.57 -2.11
C ARG A 29 5.64 11.23 -2.75
N SER A 30 6.79 11.16 -3.38
CA SER A 30 7.14 10.05 -4.24
C SER A 30 7.54 9.04 -3.22
N LEU A 31 6.61 8.15 -2.87
CA LEU A 31 6.90 6.96 -2.09
C LEU A 31 8.28 6.47 -2.54
N ASP A 32 9.25 6.50 -1.64
CA ASP A 32 10.57 5.98 -1.94
C ASP A 32 10.41 4.55 -2.49
N ASP A 33 11.21 4.17 -3.47
CA ASP A 33 11.05 2.90 -4.17
C ASP A 33 11.16 1.72 -3.19
N GLN A 34 11.89 1.90 -2.09
CA GLN A 34 11.93 0.97 -0.96
C GLN A 34 10.57 0.82 -0.27
N HIS A 35 9.87 1.92 0.05
CA HIS A 35 8.53 1.87 0.66
C HIS A 35 7.49 1.28 -0.30
N LYS A 36 7.57 1.60 -1.60
CA LYS A 36 6.71 0.97 -2.62
C LYS A 36 6.93 -0.55 -2.67
N ALA A 37 8.19 -0.98 -2.68
CA ALA A 37 8.54 -2.40 -2.70
C ALA A 37 8.03 -3.12 -1.44
N ALA A 38 8.21 -2.52 -0.25
CA ALA A 38 7.71 -3.07 1.01
C ALA A 38 6.18 -3.21 1.01
N ILE A 39 5.43 -2.20 0.53
CA ILE A 39 3.97 -2.29 0.41
C ILE A 39 3.57 -3.40 -0.58
N ALA A 40 4.28 -3.53 -1.70
CA ALA A 40 4.01 -4.57 -2.69
C ALA A 40 4.25 -5.97 -2.09
N GLU A 41 5.34 -6.17 -1.36
CA GLU A 41 5.66 -7.42 -0.68
C GLU A 41 4.59 -7.81 0.35
N VAL A 42 4.18 -6.86 1.21
CA VAL A 42 3.09 -7.09 2.17
C VAL A 42 1.82 -7.54 1.47
N ARG A 43 1.47 -6.90 0.35
CA ARG A 43 0.29 -7.29 -0.45
C ARG A 43 0.42 -8.69 -1.03
N GLN A 44 1.58 -9.04 -1.61
CA GLN A 44 1.79 -10.36 -2.19
C GLN A 44 1.75 -11.46 -1.12
N PHE A 45 2.40 -11.23 0.02
CA PHE A 45 2.39 -12.17 1.14
C PHE A 45 0.97 -12.46 1.62
N HIS A 46 0.16 -11.42 1.87
CA HIS A 46 -1.22 -11.62 2.34
C HIS A 46 -2.12 -12.21 1.25
N LYS A 47 -1.87 -11.92 -0.04
CA LYS A 47 -2.57 -12.57 -1.15
C LYS A 47 -2.27 -14.07 -1.20
N ALA A 48 -1.01 -14.47 -1.02
CA ALA A 48 -0.62 -15.87 -0.97
C ALA A 48 -1.28 -16.58 0.23
N LYS A 49 -1.31 -15.93 1.39
CA LYS A 49 -1.98 -16.46 2.59
C LYS A 49 -3.49 -16.63 2.41
N LEU A 50 -4.14 -15.67 1.74
CA LEU A 50 -5.55 -15.78 1.40
C LEU A 50 -5.82 -16.99 0.49
N ALA A 51 -4.99 -17.18 -0.55
CA ALA A 51 -5.13 -18.29 -1.47
C ALA A 51 -4.93 -19.65 -0.78
N GLU A 52 -3.90 -19.76 0.08
CA GLU A 52 -3.66 -20.94 0.92
C GLU A 52 -4.89 -21.27 1.76
N LEU A 53 -5.47 -20.25 2.42
CA LEU A 53 -6.62 -20.41 3.29
C LEU A 53 -7.88 -20.83 2.51
N GLU A 54 -8.10 -20.27 1.32
CA GLU A 54 -9.21 -20.67 0.44
C GLU A 54 -9.07 -22.11 -0.04
N ILE A 55 -7.86 -22.56 -0.38
CA ILE A 55 -7.60 -23.96 -0.76
C ILE A 55 -7.91 -24.90 0.41
N LEU A 56 -7.43 -24.59 1.61
CA LEU A 56 -7.68 -25.39 2.80
C LEU A 56 -9.17 -25.44 3.15
N HIS A 57 -9.87 -24.31 3.02
CA HIS A 57 -11.32 -24.26 3.23
C HIS A 57 -12.08 -25.10 2.20
N GLN A 58 -11.73 -25.02 0.92
CA GLN A 58 -12.33 -25.86 -0.11
C GLN A 58 -12.10 -27.35 0.15
N ALA A 59 -10.90 -27.72 0.61
CA ALA A 59 -10.61 -29.11 0.99
C ALA A 59 -11.48 -29.56 2.19
N ALA A 60 -11.65 -28.70 3.20
CA ALA A 60 -12.49 -28.98 4.35
C ALA A 60 -13.99 -29.10 3.98
N LEU A 61 -14.50 -28.23 3.10
CA LEU A 61 -15.88 -28.30 2.61
C LEU A 61 -16.19 -29.62 1.90
N ARG A 62 -15.22 -30.20 1.16
CA ARG A 62 -15.39 -31.52 0.51
C ARG A 62 -15.50 -32.66 1.52
N GLN A 63 -14.98 -32.48 2.73
CA GLN A 63 -14.99 -33.49 3.80
C GLN A 63 -16.19 -33.33 4.73
N ALA A 64 -16.76 -32.13 4.83
CA ALA A 64 -17.95 -31.87 5.64
C ALA A 64 -19.11 -32.78 5.24
N ARG A 65 -19.88 -33.20 6.25
CA ARG A 65 -21.01 -34.13 6.14
C ARG A 65 -22.32 -33.50 6.58
N THR A 66 -22.25 -32.40 7.34
CA THR A 66 -23.44 -31.72 7.86
C THR A 66 -23.49 -30.25 7.45
N HIS A 67 -24.70 -29.68 7.49
CA HIS A 67 -24.90 -28.26 7.25
C HIS A 67 -24.19 -27.41 8.31
N GLU A 68 -24.25 -27.83 9.58
CA GLU A 68 -23.62 -27.14 10.69
C GLU A 68 -22.08 -27.08 10.54
N GLU A 69 -21.45 -28.18 10.11
CA GLU A 69 -20.01 -28.17 9.81
C GLU A 69 -19.65 -27.18 8.70
N ILE A 70 -20.48 -27.10 7.65
CA ILE A 70 -20.28 -26.15 6.55
C ILE A 70 -20.41 -24.70 7.06
N GLU A 71 -21.41 -24.41 7.89
CA GLU A 71 -21.60 -23.08 8.48
C GLU A 71 -20.40 -22.67 9.35
N GLN A 72 -19.92 -23.58 10.20
CA GLN A 72 -18.74 -23.34 11.04
C GLN A 72 -17.48 -23.09 10.20
N LEU A 73 -17.28 -23.86 9.12
CA LEU A 73 -16.16 -23.67 8.20
C LEU A 73 -16.24 -22.32 7.47
N ASN A 74 -17.44 -21.89 7.07
CA ASN A 74 -17.67 -20.60 6.41
C ASN A 74 -17.44 -19.42 7.37
N GLU A 75 -17.93 -19.51 8.60
CA GLU A 75 -17.73 -18.49 9.62
C GLU A 75 -16.24 -18.36 9.98
N LYS A 76 -15.53 -19.48 10.10
CA LYS A 76 -14.08 -19.49 10.30
C LYS A 76 -13.36 -18.80 9.14
N LEU A 77 -13.67 -19.16 7.90
CA LEU A 77 -13.11 -18.53 6.70
C LEU A 77 -13.31 -17.01 6.73
N ARG A 78 -14.53 -16.56 7.06
CA ARG A 78 -14.87 -15.14 7.13
C ARG A 78 -14.00 -14.40 8.15
N ARG A 79 -13.90 -14.92 9.39
CA ARG A 79 -13.08 -14.32 10.45
C ARG A 79 -11.60 -14.28 10.10
N ASP A 80 -11.08 -15.35 9.51
CA ASP A 80 -9.68 -15.39 9.10
C ASP A 80 -9.39 -14.41 7.96
N LYS A 81 -10.30 -14.26 6.99
CA LYS A 81 -10.19 -13.26 5.92
C LYS A 81 -10.16 -11.84 6.48
N GLU A 82 -11.06 -11.52 7.42
CA GLU A 82 -11.11 -10.22 8.08
C GLU A 82 -9.82 -9.93 8.86
N ARG A 83 -9.35 -10.90 9.65
CA ARG A 83 -8.09 -10.78 10.39
C ARG A 83 -6.90 -10.54 9.46
N LEU A 84 -6.81 -11.27 8.35
CA LEU A 84 -5.73 -11.15 7.37
C LEU A 84 -5.78 -9.79 6.65
N ALA A 85 -6.96 -9.28 6.35
CA ALA A 85 -7.14 -7.94 5.79
C ALA A 85 -6.71 -6.85 6.77
N ASN A 86 -7.12 -6.96 8.04
CA ASN A 86 -6.75 -6.03 9.09
C ASN A 86 -5.23 -6.01 9.34
N ASP A 87 -4.56 -7.17 9.35
CA ASP A 87 -3.10 -7.24 9.50
C ASP A 87 -2.37 -6.62 8.30
N ARG A 88 -2.82 -6.89 7.07
CA ARG A 88 -2.30 -6.26 5.86
C ARG A 88 -2.41 -4.74 5.95
N ASP A 89 -3.60 -4.24 6.29
CA ASP A 89 -3.88 -2.80 6.30
C ASP A 89 -3.12 -2.10 7.43
N ARG A 90 -2.97 -2.75 8.58
CA ARG A 90 -2.11 -2.29 9.66
C ARG A 90 -0.66 -2.14 9.21
N LYS A 91 -0.08 -3.17 8.59
CA LYS A 91 1.31 -3.15 8.11
C LYS A 91 1.55 -2.12 7.02
N ILE A 92 0.63 -1.99 6.06
CA ILE A 92 0.71 -0.93 5.05
C ILE A 92 0.61 0.45 5.71
N GLY A 93 -0.24 0.61 6.72
CA GLY A 93 -0.36 1.83 7.50
C GLY A 93 0.91 2.17 8.28
N GLU A 94 1.60 1.17 8.83
CA GLU A 94 2.90 1.33 9.50
C GLU A 94 3.96 1.85 8.52
N ILE A 95 4.12 1.21 7.35
CA ILE A 95 5.08 1.64 6.31
C ILE A 95 4.81 3.08 5.85
N ARG A 96 3.53 3.45 5.67
CA ARG A 96 3.15 4.81 5.28
C ARG A 96 3.43 5.86 6.38
N ARG A 97 3.32 5.47 7.65
CA ARG A 97 3.65 6.36 8.78
C ARG A 97 5.16 6.55 8.89
N GLU A 98 5.93 5.48 8.76
CA GLU A 98 7.40 5.53 8.72
C GLU A 98 7.89 6.45 7.61
N GLU A 99 7.31 6.36 6.41
CA GLU A 99 7.57 7.29 5.31
C GLU A 99 7.33 8.75 5.74
N SER A 100 6.16 9.03 6.31
CA SER A 100 5.78 10.39 6.74
C SER A 100 6.70 10.94 7.83
N SER A 101 7.16 10.09 8.75
CA SER A 101 8.10 10.45 9.81
C SER A 101 9.54 10.62 9.31
N SER A 102 9.97 9.81 8.34
CA SER A 102 11.30 9.95 7.71
C SER A 102 11.41 11.16 6.77
N SER A 103 10.26 11.68 6.32
CA SER A 103 10.17 12.85 5.44
C SER A 103 9.93 14.18 6.19
N SER A 104 9.84 14.16 7.52
CA SER A 104 9.83 15.36 8.37
C SER A 104 11.25 15.69 8.85
N PRO A 105 11.79 16.89 8.57
CA PRO A 105 13.09 17.34 9.08
C PRO A 105 13.08 17.65 10.58
#